data_AF-A0A9D6SPK8-F1
#
_entry.id   AF-A0A9D6SPK8-F1
#
_cell.length_a   1.000
_cell.length_b   1.000
_cell.length_c   1.000
_cell.angle_alpha   90.00
_cell.angle_beta   90.00
_cell.angle_gamma   90.00
#
_symmetry.space_group_name_H-M   'P 1'
#
loop_
_entity.id
_entity.type
_entity.pdbx_description
1 polymer ?
#
loop_
_entity_poly.entity_id
_entity_poly.type
_entity_poly.pdbx_seq_one_letter_code
_entity_poly.pdbx_strand_id
1 'polypeptide(L)'
;MKKTATVRKHVSKRATRRDLNAELREIIADVKAGKWARKTQFTRRADGNWRRRIVLSDGTVEKDEIVPATDWALAARAGTGLSQAQFAKLIGVSLRTLQEWEQGRKRPSGPAAALLRIVARDPEVVGALSH
;
A
#
# COMPACT_ATOMS: atom_id res chain seq x y z
N MET A 1 -19.62 8.30 -2.21
CA MET A 1 -19.19 6.93 -1.87
C MET A 1 -18.01 6.97 -0.90
N LYS A 2 -18.00 6.13 0.15
CA LYS A 2 -16.85 5.99 1.06
C LYS A 2 -15.75 5.21 0.33
N LYS A 3 -14.67 5.88 -0.11
CA LYS A 3 -13.52 5.21 -0.74
C LYS A 3 -12.79 4.40 0.33
N THR A 4 -12.90 3.07 0.24
CA THR A 4 -12.24 2.12 1.13
C THR A 4 -11.23 1.31 0.33
N ALA A 5 -9.96 1.38 0.70
CA ALA A 5 -8.92 0.56 0.08
C ALA A 5 -8.37 -0.44 1.10
N THR A 6 -8.23 -1.69 0.69
CA THR A 6 -7.72 -2.77 1.53
C THR A 6 -6.48 -3.38 0.90
N VAL A 7 -5.37 -3.38 1.63
CA VAL A 7 -4.14 -4.06 1.24
C VAL A 7 -3.87 -5.19 2.23
N ARG A 8 -3.61 -6.41 1.74
CA ARG A 8 -3.25 -7.57 2.57
C ARG A 8 -1.79 -7.93 2.31
N LYS A 9 -1.01 -8.15 3.37
CA LYS A 9 0.37 -8.63 3.26
C LYS A 9 0.44 -10.08 3.75
N HIS A 10 1.05 -10.94 2.94
CA HIS A 10 1.22 -12.36 3.21
C HIS A 10 2.49 -12.63 4.04
N VAL A 11 2.52 -13.75 4.78
CA VAL A 11 3.67 -14.20 5.57
C VAL A 11 4.67 -14.89 4.64
N SER A 12 5.75 -14.21 4.22
CA SER A 12 6.81 -14.87 3.44
C SER A 12 7.86 -15.48 4.37
N LYS A 13 8.09 -16.79 4.24
CA LYS A 13 9.32 -17.45 4.71
C LYS A 13 10.40 -17.26 3.64
N ARG A 14 11.60 -16.82 4.02
CA ARG A 14 12.72 -16.58 3.10
C ARG A 14 13.47 -17.91 2.89
N ALA A 15 13.35 -18.54 1.72
CA ALA A 15 14.07 -19.77 1.37
C ALA A 15 15.18 -19.53 0.33
N THR A 16 16.25 -20.31 0.41
CA THR A 16 17.53 -20.17 -0.30
C THR A 16 17.54 -20.71 -1.74
N ARG A 17 16.48 -21.40 -2.19
CA ARG A 17 16.28 -21.84 -3.58
C ARG A 17 14.80 -21.71 -3.93
N ARG A 18 14.44 -20.71 -4.74
CA ARG A 18 13.04 -20.30 -4.95
C ARG A 18 12.38 -21.11 -6.07
N ASP A 19 11.49 -22.03 -5.70
CA ASP A 19 10.50 -22.56 -6.65
C ASP A 19 9.28 -21.62 -6.62
N LEU A 20 9.25 -20.71 -7.58
CA LEU A 20 8.20 -19.68 -7.68
C LEU A 20 6.80 -20.29 -7.83
N ASN A 21 6.65 -21.46 -8.45
CA ASN A 21 5.34 -22.08 -8.67
C ASN A 21 4.82 -22.78 -7.41
N ALA A 22 5.70 -23.42 -6.65
CA ALA A 22 5.34 -23.98 -5.34
C ALA A 22 5.01 -22.88 -4.33
N GLU A 23 5.82 -21.82 -4.29
CA GLU A 23 5.60 -20.65 -3.43
C GLU A 23 4.27 -19.95 -3.78
N LEU A 24 3.97 -19.76 -5.07
CA LEU A 24 2.70 -19.18 -5.51
C LEU A 24 1.48 -20.02 -5.08
N ARG A 25 1.60 -21.35 -5.12
CA ARG A 25 0.51 -22.26 -4.70
C ARG A 25 0.26 -22.19 -3.20
N GLU A 26 1.30 -22.13 -2.38
CA GLU A 26 1.14 -21.93 -0.94
C GLU A 26 0.54 -20.56 -0.61
N ILE A 27 0.99 -19.50 -1.29
CA ILE A 27 0.43 -18.15 -1.11
C ILE A 27 -1.06 -18.15 -1.45
N ILE A 28 -1.47 -18.80 -2.55
CA ILE A 28 -2.88 -18.90 -2.96
C ILE A 28 -3.67 -19.73 -1.94
N ALA A 29 -3.11 -20.83 -1.43
CA ALA A 29 -3.75 -21.67 -0.42
C ALA A 29 -3.94 -20.92 0.91
N ASP A 30 -2.94 -20.19 1.38
CA ASP A 30 -3.02 -19.38 2.60
C ASP A 30 -3.95 -18.17 2.45
N VAL A 31 -3.97 -17.53 1.28
CA VAL A 31 -4.94 -16.47 0.98
C VAL A 31 -6.37 -17.02 0.98
N LYS A 32 -6.60 -18.20 0.38
CA LYS A 32 -7.88 -18.91 0.40
C LYS A 32 -8.27 -19.40 1.80
N ALA A 33 -7.29 -19.79 2.61
CA ALA A 33 -7.48 -20.20 4.01
C ALA A 33 -7.58 -19.03 5.01
N GLY A 34 -7.51 -17.79 4.54
CA GLY A 34 -7.63 -16.60 5.39
C GLY A 34 -6.38 -16.26 6.22
N LYS A 35 -5.24 -16.91 5.95
CA LYS A 35 -3.96 -16.65 6.61
C LYS A 35 -3.28 -15.42 5.99
N TRP A 36 -3.69 -14.24 6.44
CA TRP A 36 -3.01 -12.98 6.12
C TRP A 36 -2.22 -12.51 7.34
N ALA A 37 -0.92 -12.23 7.21
CA ALA A 37 -0.10 -11.74 8.33
C ALA A 37 -0.68 -10.45 8.94
N ARG A 38 -1.11 -9.56 8.04
CA ARG A 38 -1.73 -8.28 8.38
C ARG A 38 -2.65 -7.80 7.27
N LYS A 39 -3.72 -7.11 7.65
CA LYS A 39 -4.64 -6.38 6.79
C LYS A 39 -4.51 -4.89 7.11
N THR A 40 -4.21 -4.07 6.11
CA THR A 40 -4.21 -2.62 6.23
C THR A 40 -5.43 -2.06 5.51
N GLN A 41 -6.29 -1.38 6.25
CA GLN A 41 -7.47 -0.69 5.74
C GLN A 41 -7.19 0.81 5.74
N PHE A 42 -7.50 1.44 4.61
CA PHE A 42 -7.46 2.88 4.45
C PHE A 42 -8.88 3.39 4.22
N THR A 43 -9.34 4.29 5.09
CA THR A 43 -10.66 4.91 4.96
C THR A 43 -10.48 6.41 4.83
N ARG A 44 -10.98 6.99 3.73
CA ARG A 44 -11.00 8.45 3.58
C ARG A 44 -12.03 9.06 4.53
N ARG A 45 -11.62 10.06 5.32
CA ARG A 45 -12.47 10.78 6.26
C ARG A 45 -13.05 12.06 5.63
N ALA A 46 -14.05 12.65 6.29
CA ALA A 46 -14.73 13.86 5.85
C ALA A 46 -13.82 15.11 5.88
N ASP A 47 -12.84 15.14 6.78
CA ASP A 47 -11.79 16.18 6.90
C ASP A 47 -10.72 16.09 5.79
N GLY A 48 -10.83 15.11 4.89
CA GLY A 48 -9.84 14.86 3.83
C GLY A 48 -8.65 14.02 4.27
N ASN A 49 -8.46 13.77 5.56
CA ASN A 49 -7.42 12.88 6.07
C ASN A 49 -7.76 11.42 5.82
N TRP A 50 -6.74 10.57 5.87
CA TRP A 50 -6.90 9.12 5.76
C TRP A 50 -6.84 8.50 7.14
N ARG A 51 -7.71 7.53 7.44
CA ARG A 51 -7.54 6.65 8.59
C ARG A 51 -6.84 5.37 8.13
N ARG A 52 -5.68 5.07 8.69
CA ARG A 52 -4.96 3.80 8.49
C ARG A 52 -5.23 2.90 9.69
N ARG A 53 -5.88 1.76 9.45
CA ARG A 53 -6.08 0.70 10.44
C ARG A 53 -5.36 -0.58 10.01
N ILE A 54 -4.40 -1.04 10.80
CA ILE A 54 -3.66 -2.28 10.60
C ILE A 54 -4.19 -3.30 11.60
N VAL A 55 -4.67 -4.43 11.09
CA VAL A 55 -5.23 -5.54 11.88
C VAL A 55 -4.47 -6.81 11.53
N LEU A 56 -4.01 -7.54 12.54
CA LEU A 56 -3.35 -8.84 12.39
C LEU A 56 -4.39 -9.94 12.09
N SER A 57 -3.93 -11.14 11.72
CA SER A 57 -4.82 -12.28 11.43
C SER A 57 -5.74 -12.66 12.59
N ASP A 58 -5.29 -12.47 13.83
CA ASP A 58 -6.02 -12.79 15.06
C ASP A 58 -7.05 -11.72 15.45
N GLY A 59 -7.16 -10.63 14.66
CA GLY A 59 -8.05 -9.51 14.95
C GLY A 59 -7.41 -8.41 15.81
N THR A 60 -6.19 -8.59 16.30
CA THR A 60 -5.46 -7.59 17.08
C THR A 60 -5.17 -6.36 16.21
N VAL A 61 -5.49 -5.17 16.72
CA VAL A 61 -5.20 -3.90 16.04
C VAL A 61 -3.76 -3.49 16.35
N GLU A 62 -2.86 -3.63 15.38
CA GLU A 62 -1.46 -3.22 15.49
C GLU A 62 -1.31 -1.70 15.42
N LYS A 63 -2.14 -1.03 14.61
CA LYS A 63 -2.09 0.42 14.43
C LYS A 63 -3.44 0.99 14.01
N ASP A 64 -3.84 2.12 14.60
CA ASP A 64 -5.01 2.89 14.18
C ASP A 64 -4.70 4.38 14.28
N GLU A 65 -4.46 5.03 13.16
CA GLU A 65 -4.01 6.42 13.14
C GLU A 65 -4.65 7.24 12.02
N ILE A 66 -4.67 8.55 12.25
CA ILE A 66 -5.02 9.55 11.25
C ILE A 66 -3.74 9.93 10.50
N VAL A 67 -3.73 9.63 9.22
CA VAL A 67 -2.68 10.04 8.29
C VAL A 67 -3.12 11.37 7.66
N PRO A 68 -2.35 12.45 7.86
CA PRO A 68 -2.64 13.74 7.27
C PRO A 68 -2.76 13.64 5.75
N ALA A 69 -3.67 14.42 5.16
CA ALA A 69 -3.78 14.54 3.70
C ALA A 69 -2.49 15.05 3.02
N THR A 70 -1.57 15.64 3.80
CA THR A 70 -0.24 16.06 3.37
C THR A 70 0.75 14.92 3.20
N ASP A 71 0.44 13.70 3.68
CA ASP A 71 1.20 12.50 3.32
C ASP A 71 0.73 11.98 1.96
N TRP A 72 1.11 12.70 0.91
CA TRP A 72 0.66 12.42 -0.46
C TRP A 72 1.14 11.05 -0.95
N ALA A 73 2.30 10.57 -0.47
CA ALA A 73 2.82 9.26 -0.86
C ALA A 73 1.90 8.13 -0.40
N LEU A 74 1.53 8.15 0.89
CA LEU A 74 0.64 7.15 1.44
C LEU A 74 -0.79 7.30 0.92
N ALA A 75 -1.29 8.53 0.80
CA ALA A 75 -2.62 8.81 0.26
C ALA A 75 -2.77 8.32 -1.19
N ALA A 76 -1.79 8.65 -2.04
CA ALA A 76 -1.75 8.22 -3.44
C ALA A 76 -1.79 6.70 -3.55
N ARG A 77 -0.86 6.00 -2.89
CA ARG A 77 -0.82 4.53 -2.94
C ARG A 77 -2.10 3.92 -2.36
N ALA A 78 -2.55 4.38 -1.20
CA ALA A 78 -3.75 3.85 -0.56
C ALA A 78 -4.95 3.95 -1.50
N GLY A 79 -5.13 5.08 -2.19
CA GLY A 79 -6.20 5.26 -3.16
C GLY A 79 -6.20 4.23 -4.30
N THR A 80 -5.04 3.74 -4.72
CA THR A 80 -4.91 2.75 -5.81
C THR A 80 -5.18 1.31 -5.39
N GLY A 81 -5.15 1.00 -4.09
CA GLY A 81 -5.20 -0.38 -3.60
C GLY A 81 -3.95 -1.22 -3.88
N LEU A 82 -2.91 -0.66 -4.51
CA LEU A 82 -1.68 -1.36 -4.84
C LEU A 82 -0.79 -1.61 -3.60
N SER A 83 -0.01 -2.69 -3.65
CA SER A 83 1.09 -2.90 -2.71
C SER A 83 2.19 -1.85 -2.91
N GLN A 84 3.04 -1.65 -1.89
CA GLN A 84 4.19 -0.73 -1.99
C GLN A 84 5.10 -1.07 -3.17
N ALA A 85 5.38 -2.36 -3.41
CA ALA A 85 6.24 -2.79 -4.50
C ALA A 85 5.63 -2.49 -5.89
N GLN A 86 4.34 -2.79 -6.06
CA GLN A 86 3.63 -2.50 -7.32
C GLN A 86 3.57 -1.00 -7.58
N PHE A 87 3.23 -0.21 -6.56
CA PHE A 87 3.14 1.24 -6.69
C PHE A 87 4.50 1.89 -6.96
N ALA A 88 5.55 1.48 -6.24
CA ALA A 88 6.90 1.99 -6.45
C ALA A 88 7.39 1.75 -7.89
N LYS A 89 7.17 0.53 -8.41
CA LYS A 89 7.47 0.18 -9.81
C LYS A 89 6.71 1.09 -10.78
N LEU A 90 5.42 1.31 -10.52
CA LEU A 90 4.54 2.08 -11.39
C LEU A 90 4.92 3.57 -11.46
N ILE A 91 5.36 4.17 -10.36
CA ILE A 91 5.81 5.59 -10.33
C ILE A 91 7.31 5.75 -10.58
N GLY A 92 8.03 4.68 -10.94
CA GLY A 92 9.44 4.74 -11.31
C GLY A 92 10.42 5.01 -10.16
N VAL A 93 10.10 4.59 -8.93
CA VAL A 93 11.00 4.77 -7.76
C VAL A 93 11.35 3.44 -7.09
N SER A 94 12.44 3.41 -6.32
CA SER A 94 12.78 2.23 -5.54
C SER A 94 11.74 1.98 -4.43
N LEU A 95 11.51 0.71 -4.07
CA LEU A 95 10.67 0.35 -2.92
C LEU A 95 11.13 1.06 -1.64
N ARG A 96 12.45 1.18 -1.45
CA ARG A 96 13.03 1.86 -0.30
C ARG A 96 12.69 3.35 -0.28
N THR A 97 12.75 4.01 -1.43
CA THR A 97 12.39 5.43 -1.58
C THR A 97 10.93 5.65 -1.16
N LEU A 98 10.01 4.83 -1.68
CA LEU A 98 8.59 4.90 -1.30
C LEU A 98 8.39 4.66 0.19
N GLN A 99 9.10 3.70 0.78
CA GLN A 99 9.04 3.43 2.23
C GLN A 99 9.56 4.61 3.07
N GLU A 100 10.65 5.25 2.67
CA GLU A 100 11.18 6.44 3.35
C GLU A 100 10.19 7.61 3.28
N TRP A 101 9.42 7.75 2.20
CA TRP A 101 8.34 8.72 2.07
C TRP A 101 7.13 8.39 2.95
N GLU A 102 6.59 7.17 2.88
CA GLU A 102 5.41 6.74 3.67
C GLU A 102 5.68 6.63 5.18
N GLN A 103 6.95 6.61 5.59
CA GLN A 103 7.36 6.68 6.99
C GLN A 103 7.66 8.11 7.46
N GLY A 104 7.57 9.10 6.57
CA GLY A 104 7.89 10.49 6.87
C GLY A 104 9.39 10.76 7.09
N ARG A 105 10.28 9.80 6.81
CA ARG A 105 11.74 9.97 6.94
C ARG A 105 12.30 10.91 5.87
N LYS A 106 11.68 10.91 4.69
CA LYS A 106 11.96 11.83 3.59
C LYS A 106 10.67 12.37 3.00
N ARG A 107 10.75 13.47 2.26
CA ARG A 107 9.62 14.00 1.49
C ARG A 107 9.89 13.88 0.00
N PRO A 108 8.87 13.53 -0.82
CA PRO A 108 8.98 13.64 -2.26
C PRO A 108 9.13 15.12 -2.65
N SER A 109 9.85 15.39 -3.72
CA SER A 109 10.07 16.73 -4.26
C SER A 109 9.88 16.76 -5.78
N GLY A 110 9.72 17.97 -6.33
CA GLY A 110 9.65 18.19 -7.77
C GLY A 110 8.57 17.34 -8.47
N PRO A 111 8.90 16.69 -9.60
CA PRO A 111 7.95 15.88 -10.37
C PRO A 111 7.28 14.76 -9.57
N ALA A 112 8.01 14.11 -8.66
CA ALA A 112 7.46 13.04 -7.83
C ALA A 112 6.36 13.57 -6.89
N ALA A 113 6.56 14.75 -6.29
CA ALA A 113 5.55 15.37 -5.45
C ALA A 113 4.30 15.77 -6.26
N ALA A 114 4.48 16.29 -7.47
CA ALA A 114 3.37 16.63 -8.36
C ALA A 114 2.56 15.38 -8.75
N LEU A 115 3.24 14.30 -9.16
CA LEU A 115 2.61 13.04 -9.52
C LEU A 115 1.79 12.47 -8.34
N LEU A 116 2.39 12.39 -7.14
CA LEU A 116 1.70 11.87 -5.95
C LEU A 116 0.45 12.70 -5.60
N ARG A 117 0.47 14.03 -5.80
CA ARG A 117 -0.71 14.88 -5.58
C ARG A 117 -1.82 14.59 -6.58
N ILE A 118 -1.48 14.39 -7.85
CA ILE A 118 -2.45 14.03 -8.90
C ILE A 118 -3.08 12.68 -8.56
N VAL A 119 -2.26 11.67 -8.28
CA VAL A 119 -2.72 10.32 -7.94
C VAL A 119 -3.54 10.29 -6.65
N ALA A 120 -3.17 11.06 -5.63
CA ALA A 120 -3.93 11.14 -4.39
C ALA A 120 -5.35 11.72 -4.61
N ARG A 121 -5.52 12.61 -5.60
CA ARG A 121 -6.81 13.18 -5.97
C ARG A 121 -7.61 12.22 -6.85
N ASP A 122 -6.96 11.63 -7.83
CA ASP A 122 -7.54 10.69 -8.78
C ASP A 122 -6.69 9.42 -8.90
N PRO A 123 -6.98 8.39 -8.09
CA PRO A 123 -6.20 7.15 -8.10
C PRO A 123 -6.38 6.30 -9.36
N GLU A 124 -7.36 6.58 -10.23
CA GLU A 124 -7.58 5.81 -11.45
C GLU A 124 -6.55 6.20 -12.53
N VAL A 125 -6.01 7.42 -12.46
CA VAL A 125 -4.99 7.94 -13.39
C VAL A 125 -3.73 7.07 -13.46
N VAL A 126 -3.44 6.30 -12.41
CA VAL A 126 -2.22 5.48 -12.36
C VAL A 126 -2.30 4.29 -13.31
N GLY A 127 -3.51 3.86 -13.69
CA GLY A 127 -3.70 2.87 -14.75
C GLY A 127 -3.25 3.36 -16.13
N ALA A 128 -3.25 4.68 -16.36
CA ALA A 128 -2.74 5.26 -17.61
C ALA A 128 -1.21 5.36 -17.65
N LEU A 129 -0.52 5.13 -16.53
CA LEU A 129 0.95 5.17 -16.45
C LEU A 129 1.61 3.81 -16.76
N SER A 130 0.83 2.74 -16.97
CA SER A 130 1.36 1.44 -17.37
C SER A 130 1.59 1.39 -18.88
N HIS A 131 2.82 1.71 -19.29
CA HIS A 131 3.36 1.38 -20.62
C HIS A 131 4.44 0.31 -20.48
#